data_AF-A0A7I7MJP7-F1
#
_entry.id   AF-A0A7I7MJP7-F1
#
_cell.length_a   1.000
_cell.length_b   1.000
_cell.length_c   1.000
_cell.angle_alpha   90.00
_cell.angle_beta   90.00
_cell.angle_gamma   90.00
#
_symmetry.space_group_name_H-M   'P 1'
#
loop_
_entity.id
_entity.type
_entity.pdbx_description
1 polymer ?
#
loop_
_entity_poly.entity_id
_entity_poly.type
_entity_poly.pdbx_seq_one_letter_code
_entity_poly.pdbx_strand_id
1 'polypeptide(L)'
;MIARSVASVGMLPSYASTANGVRTAGGIASEWPTGKALMWQDMNADTMRPCVRSGAVPIPTNLPLLRPDRHIGLAGHVEDFVEGFRTYAAYLRDVGPRLFDGFAELDVRTVPRPTQFYSMLLQRLRDDRLMDDGVLWSSQADFVSRLSDPETASEETWSRQRSERRALLELNVPMFTSKTDGVRCGRDRLRSLSDREIAWQVEIIRQTSPDATAPTSDRPSGSWALIDHDQALPQSAFAREAAAVAEQIADHAVRECGGAAWVGVGWLPDIDASQLAVLGHDFYNGTCGIATFLAAYSAVTGDDRFAELASAALAHVRAEIGGPIAAHVARVMGIGGATGLGSIVYGLTCVSRLSADDGLLDDALRAARLMSDDLIATDVQLDVIGGSAGAILSLLCLHRETGEHEVLQRAVACGTHLLTQERRGPLGRRSWPSGNNSQVLNGISHGASGYAYAMSALAEAAHREDFAAAAAECLDVERYNFDGDRSDWLDPGLSEPHWRSQWCHGAVGIGLARLGIAEMGAPEMRGTVHTDIEAALRGASLAWPGHTDTLCCGALGSVELLRQASTTLGRDDLRQLASRRLSAVLRRKSVSGDYRWNAQVASRFNVGLFRGLAGIGYTCLREVDDSCPNVLIWA
;
A
#
# COMPACT_ATOMS: atom_id res chain seq x y z
N MET A 1 -12.44 12.35 -8.53
CA MET A 1 -12.58 11.62 -9.81
C MET A 1 -13.33 10.30 -9.65
N ILE A 2 -12.92 9.39 -8.74
CA ILE A 2 -13.65 8.14 -8.45
C ILE A 2 -15.06 8.40 -7.90
N ALA A 3 -15.23 9.37 -7.00
CA ALA A 3 -16.55 9.75 -6.47
C ALA A 3 -17.54 10.30 -7.51
N ARG A 4 -17.07 10.59 -8.74
CA ARG A 4 -17.90 11.00 -9.88
C ARG A 4 -17.94 9.93 -10.98
N SER A 5 -17.49 8.71 -10.70
CA SER A 5 -17.46 7.60 -11.66
C SER A 5 -18.57 6.58 -11.41
N VAL A 6 -18.75 5.65 -12.33
CA VAL A 6 -19.66 4.50 -12.23
C VAL A 6 -19.40 3.64 -10.99
N ALA A 7 -18.19 3.67 -10.42
CA ALA A 7 -17.88 2.96 -9.17
C ALA A 7 -18.67 3.52 -7.98
N SER A 8 -18.96 4.83 -7.95
CA SER A 8 -19.68 5.46 -6.84
C SER A 8 -21.18 5.12 -6.80
N VAL A 9 -21.70 4.46 -7.85
CA VAL A 9 -23.10 4.00 -7.90
C VAL A 9 -23.33 2.80 -6.97
N GLY A 10 -22.25 2.07 -6.60
CA GLY A 10 -22.33 0.90 -5.71
C GLY A 10 -22.84 -0.38 -6.38
N MET A 11 -22.91 -0.40 -7.72
CA MET A 11 -23.28 -1.62 -8.47
C MET A 11 -22.07 -2.50 -8.78
N LEU A 12 -20.96 -1.91 -9.21
CA LEU A 12 -19.75 -2.66 -9.58
C LEU A 12 -19.14 -3.37 -8.36
N PRO A 13 -18.47 -4.52 -8.57
CA PRO A 13 -17.74 -5.20 -7.51
C PRO A 13 -16.67 -4.29 -6.89
N SER A 14 -16.58 -4.32 -5.57
CA SER A 14 -15.61 -3.56 -4.77
C SER A 14 -15.39 -4.27 -3.44
N TYR A 15 -14.50 -3.73 -2.60
CA TYR A 15 -14.24 -4.30 -1.28
C TYR A 15 -14.43 -3.26 -0.18
N ALA A 16 -15.04 -3.68 0.92
CA ALA A 16 -15.25 -2.88 2.10
C ALA A 16 -14.60 -3.55 3.31
N SER A 17 -13.81 -2.79 4.06
CA SER A 17 -13.27 -3.26 5.34
C SER A 17 -14.37 -3.28 6.41
N THR A 18 -14.38 -4.33 7.23
CA THR A 18 -15.32 -4.51 8.33
C THR A 18 -14.58 -4.95 9.59
N ALA A 19 -15.22 -4.85 10.76
CA ALA A 19 -14.64 -5.36 12.01
C ALA A 19 -14.29 -6.86 11.98
N ASN A 20 -14.83 -7.61 11.00
CA ASN A 20 -14.58 -9.05 10.81
C ASN A 20 -13.70 -9.33 9.57
N GLY A 21 -12.97 -8.34 9.08
CA GLY A 21 -12.14 -8.43 7.87
C GLY A 21 -12.78 -7.78 6.64
N VAL A 22 -12.12 -7.93 5.50
CA VAL A 22 -12.58 -7.38 4.22
C VAL A 22 -13.73 -8.20 3.64
N ARG A 23 -14.76 -7.53 3.12
CA ARG A 23 -15.90 -8.17 2.45
C ARG A 23 -16.09 -7.59 1.07
N THR A 24 -16.47 -8.44 0.12
CA THR A 24 -16.94 -8.00 -1.19
C THR A 24 -18.23 -7.18 -1.03
N ALA A 25 -18.30 -6.09 -1.79
CA ALA A 25 -19.42 -5.18 -1.88
C ALA A 25 -19.76 -4.93 -3.35
N GLY A 26 -20.97 -4.44 -3.61
CA GLY A 26 -21.44 -4.15 -4.96
C GLY A 26 -22.68 -4.96 -5.34
N GLY A 27 -23.60 -4.33 -6.06
CA GLY A 27 -24.85 -4.94 -6.50
C GLY A 27 -24.66 -6.21 -7.35
N ILE A 28 -23.59 -6.30 -8.15
CA ILE A 28 -23.30 -7.44 -9.05
C ILE A 28 -22.04 -8.23 -8.62
N ALA A 29 -21.68 -8.19 -7.34
CA ALA A 29 -20.60 -9.01 -6.79
C ALA A 29 -20.98 -10.49 -6.72
N SER A 30 -20.07 -11.38 -7.15
CA SER A 30 -20.27 -12.83 -7.21
C SER A 30 -19.88 -13.59 -5.95
N GLU A 31 -19.09 -12.98 -5.08
CA GLU A 31 -18.55 -13.64 -3.89
C GLU A 31 -19.09 -12.98 -2.63
N TRP A 32 -20.05 -13.64 -2.00
CA TRP A 32 -20.60 -13.21 -0.71
C TRP A 32 -19.97 -14.08 0.38
N PRO A 33 -19.18 -13.49 1.32
CA PRO A 33 -18.59 -14.26 2.40
C PRO A 33 -19.67 -14.90 3.27
N THR A 34 -19.40 -16.12 3.74
CA THR A 34 -20.23 -16.76 4.78
C THR A 34 -20.13 -15.93 6.06
N GLY A 35 -21.28 -15.49 6.56
CA GLY A 35 -21.36 -14.64 7.76
C GLY A 35 -21.28 -15.43 9.05
N LYS A 36 -20.79 -14.79 10.12
CA LYS A 36 -21.05 -15.23 11.50
C LYS A 36 -22.38 -14.66 11.94
N ALA A 37 -23.31 -15.50 12.40
CA ALA A 37 -24.59 -15.07 12.96
C ALA A 37 -24.63 -15.31 14.46
N LEU A 38 -25.07 -14.30 15.21
CA LEU A 38 -25.44 -14.47 16.62
C LEU A 38 -26.76 -15.23 16.66
N MET A 39 -26.77 -16.40 17.28
CA MET A 39 -27.97 -17.19 17.50
C MET A 39 -28.11 -17.53 18.98
N TRP A 40 -29.34 -17.66 19.44
CA TRP A 40 -29.62 -18.10 20.79
C TRP A 40 -29.66 -19.63 20.84
N GLN A 41 -28.80 -20.22 21.66
CA GLN A 41 -28.91 -21.63 22.06
C GLN A 41 -29.87 -21.74 23.24
N ASP A 42 -30.54 -22.90 23.33
CA ASP A 42 -31.46 -23.25 24.42
C ASP A 42 -32.52 -22.16 24.68
N MET A 43 -33.09 -21.62 23.60
CA MET A 43 -34.14 -20.60 23.68
C MET A 43 -35.28 -21.07 24.58
N ASN A 44 -35.68 -20.22 25.53
CA ASN A 44 -36.70 -20.50 26.55
C ASN A 44 -36.31 -21.57 27.60
N ALA A 45 -35.02 -21.82 27.81
CA ALA A 45 -34.50 -22.60 28.93
C ALA A 45 -33.55 -21.78 29.81
N ASP A 46 -33.32 -22.23 31.04
CA ASP A 46 -32.39 -21.58 31.99
C ASP A 46 -30.94 -21.57 31.50
N THR A 47 -30.62 -22.38 30.48
CA THR A 47 -29.30 -22.43 29.83
C THR A 47 -29.20 -21.55 28.58
N MET A 48 -30.21 -20.71 28.31
CA MET A 48 -30.24 -19.83 27.15
C MET A 48 -29.00 -18.95 27.09
N ARG A 49 -28.25 -19.04 25.99
CA ARG A 49 -27.01 -18.29 25.80
C ARG A 49 -26.82 -17.87 24.34
N PRO A 50 -26.23 -16.70 24.09
CA PRO A 50 -25.84 -16.33 22.75
C PRO A 50 -24.67 -17.21 22.31
N CYS A 51 -24.77 -17.81 21.13
CA CYS A 51 -23.69 -18.52 20.47
C CYS A 51 -23.46 -17.91 19.09
N VAL A 52 -22.21 -17.71 18.72
CA VAL A 52 -21.85 -17.31 17.36
C VAL A 52 -21.65 -18.58 16.55
N ARG A 53 -22.55 -18.84 15.58
CA ARG A 53 -22.36 -19.96 14.66
C ARG A 53 -21.84 -19.42 13.34
N SER A 54 -20.71 -19.96 12.90
CA SER A 54 -20.25 -19.80 11.53
C SER A 54 -21.14 -20.67 10.64
N GLY A 55 -21.88 -20.07 9.72
CA GLY A 55 -22.75 -20.79 8.80
C GLY A 55 -22.98 -19.99 7.52
N ALA A 56 -23.21 -20.69 6.42
CA ALA A 56 -23.63 -20.07 5.18
C ALA A 56 -25.07 -19.54 5.34
N VAL A 57 -25.22 -18.34 5.89
CA VAL A 57 -26.47 -17.60 5.72
C VAL A 57 -26.58 -17.30 4.22
N PRO A 58 -27.61 -17.79 3.52
CA PRO A 58 -27.79 -17.47 2.11
C PRO A 58 -27.98 -15.96 1.99
N ILE A 59 -26.99 -15.27 1.43
CA ILE A 59 -27.13 -13.85 1.15
C ILE A 59 -27.89 -13.75 -0.18
N PRO A 60 -29.03 -13.02 -0.24
CA PRO A 60 -29.72 -12.79 -1.48
C PRO A 60 -28.75 -12.16 -2.48
N THR A 61 -28.50 -12.83 -3.59
CA THR A 61 -27.65 -12.33 -4.66
C THR A 61 -28.52 -11.71 -5.76
N ASN A 62 -28.06 -10.61 -6.34
CA ASN A 62 -28.72 -10.01 -7.50
C ASN A 62 -28.22 -10.62 -8.82
N LEU A 63 -27.40 -11.68 -8.75
CA LEU A 63 -26.83 -12.29 -9.94
C LEU A 63 -27.85 -13.18 -10.68
N PRO A 64 -27.87 -13.11 -12.03
CA PRO A 64 -28.68 -14.00 -12.85
C PRO A 64 -28.45 -15.47 -12.49
N LEU A 65 -29.53 -16.23 -12.37
CA LEU A 65 -29.52 -17.66 -12.09
C LEU A 65 -29.66 -18.44 -13.41
N LEU A 66 -28.61 -19.14 -13.83
CA LEU A 66 -28.64 -19.99 -15.04
C LEU A 66 -29.18 -21.39 -14.74
N ARG A 67 -28.88 -21.92 -13.54
CA ARG A 67 -29.37 -23.19 -12.98
C ARG A 67 -29.57 -23.02 -11.48
N PRO A 68 -30.35 -23.88 -10.79
CA PRO A 68 -30.69 -23.71 -9.36
C PRO A 68 -29.50 -23.49 -8.41
N ASP A 69 -28.29 -23.89 -8.82
CA ASP A 69 -27.04 -23.83 -8.09
C ASP A 69 -25.95 -22.98 -8.77
N ARG A 70 -26.27 -22.29 -9.89
CA ARG A 70 -25.29 -21.56 -10.70
C ARG A 70 -25.73 -20.13 -10.99
N HIS A 71 -25.16 -19.20 -10.24
CA HIS A 71 -25.21 -17.77 -10.54
C HIS A 71 -24.13 -17.39 -11.57
N ILE A 72 -24.45 -16.43 -12.43
CA ILE A 72 -23.52 -15.89 -13.42
C ILE A 72 -23.07 -14.50 -12.95
N GLY A 73 -21.77 -14.37 -12.67
CA GLY A 73 -21.14 -13.11 -12.29
C GLY A 73 -20.74 -12.25 -13.49
N LEU A 74 -20.12 -11.09 -13.22
CA LEU A 74 -19.60 -10.20 -14.26
C LEU A 74 -18.39 -10.78 -15.01
N ALA A 75 -17.62 -11.66 -14.36
CA ALA A 75 -16.45 -12.30 -14.95
C ALA A 75 -16.82 -13.04 -16.25
N GLY A 76 -16.03 -12.85 -17.30
CA GLY A 76 -16.34 -13.35 -18.65
C GLY A 76 -17.44 -12.62 -19.43
N HIS A 77 -18.15 -11.65 -18.83
CA HIS A 77 -19.20 -10.83 -19.46
C HIS A 77 -18.90 -9.32 -19.44
N VAL A 78 -17.66 -8.94 -19.12
CA VAL A 78 -17.23 -7.54 -18.99
C VAL A 78 -17.44 -6.77 -20.28
N GLU A 79 -17.09 -7.35 -21.44
CA GLU A 79 -17.20 -6.65 -22.72
C GLU A 79 -18.66 -6.46 -23.15
N ASP A 80 -19.54 -7.42 -22.87
CA ASP A 80 -20.99 -7.25 -23.09
C ASP A 80 -21.54 -6.12 -22.21
N PHE A 81 -21.11 -6.05 -20.94
CA PHE A 81 -21.50 -4.98 -20.03
C PHE A 81 -20.98 -3.61 -20.49
N VAL A 82 -19.73 -3.54 -20.95
CA VAL A 82 -19.11 -2.33 -21.50
C VAL A 82 -19.85 -1.85 -22.75
N GLU A 83 -20.25 -2.77 -23.63
CA GLU A 83 -21.00 -2.41 -24.84
C GLU A 83 -22.40 -1.87 -24.51
N GLY A 84 -23.09 -2.50 -23.55
CA GLY A 84 -24.35 -2.00 -23.01
C GLY A 84 -24.20 -0.60 -22.39
N PHE A 85 -23.14 -0.38 -21.61
CA PHE A 85 -22.83 0.92 -21.02
C PHE A 85 -22.58 1.99 -22.09
N ARG A 86 -21.78 1.69 -23.12
CA ARG A 86 -21.50 2.60 -24.24
C ARG A 86 -22.78 2.96 -25.00
N THR A 87 -23.60 1.96 -25.30
CA THR A 87 -24.88 2.14 -25.99
C THR A 87 -25.81 3.05 -25.19
N TYR A 88 -25.93 2.81 -23.89
CA TYR A 88 -26.79 3.63 -23.02
C TYR A 88 -26.24 5.05 -22.85
N ALA A 89 -24.93 5.23 -22.71
CA ALA A 89 -24.29 6.53 -22.66
C ALA A 89 -24.51 7.33 -23.95
N ALA A 90 -24.44 6.68 -25.12
CA ALA A 90 -24.77 7.30 -26.40
C ALA A 90 -26.25 7.72 -26.45
N TYR A 91 -27.17 6.83 -26.07
CA TYR A 91 -28.59 7.16 -25.97
C TYR A 91 -28.88 8.37 -25.06
N LEU A 92 -28.23 8.45 -23.89
CA LEU A 92 -28.39 9.58 -22.99
C LEU A 92 -27.96 10.90 -23.63
N ARG A 93 -26.88 10.91 -24.44
CA ARG A 93 -26.46 12.10 -25.18
C ARG A 93 -27.53 12.56 -26.17
N ASP A 94 -28.17 11.62 -26.87
CA ASP A 94 -29.19 11.93 -27.88
C ASP A 94 -30.47 12.49 -27.26
N VAL A 95 -30.91 11.95 -26.12
CA VAL A 95 -32.09 12.46 -25.39
C VAL A 95 -31.83 13.87 -24.82
N GLY A 96 -30.60 14.11 -24.33
CA GLY A 96 -30.17 15.39 -23.81
C GLY A 96 -30.80 15.75 -22.45
N PRO A 97 -30.59 17.00 -21.97
CA PRO A 97 -30.89 17.41 -20.59
C PRO A 97 -32.39 17.45 -20.24
N ARG A 98 -33.27 17.30 -21.25
CA ARG A 98 -34.72 17.21 -21.07
C ARG A 98 -35.16 15.99 -20.26
N LEU A 99 -34.31 14.96 -20.15
CA LEU A 99 -34.54 13.80 -19.29
C LEU A 99 -34.81 14.19 -17.83
N PHE A 100 -34.23 15.29 -17.37
CA PHE A 100 -34.36 15.73 -15.98
C PHE A 100 -35.58 16.63 -15.73
N ASP A 101 -36.38 16.91 -16.76
CA ASP A 101 -37.60 17.70 -16.61
C ASP A 101 -38.63 16.90 -15.79
N GLY A 102 -39.12 17.49 -14.69
CA GLY A 102 -40.02 16.83 -13.73
C GLY A 102 -39.34 16.20 -12.51
N PHE A 103 -38.00 16.19 -12.45
CA PHE A 103 -37.25 15.70 -11.28
C PHE A 103 -36.78 16.81 -10.31
N ALA A 104 -37.08 18.07 -10.63
CA ALA A 104 -36.81 19.19 -9.73
C ALA A 104 -37.66 19.07 -8.46
N GLU A 105 -37.10 19.43 -7.30
CA GLU A 105 -37.81 19.44 -6.00
C GLU A 105 -38.29 18.07 -5.47
N LEU A 106 -37.85 16.95 -6.05
CA LEU A 106 -38.11 15.63 -5.47
C LEU A 106 -37.30 15.43 -4.19
N ASP A 107 -37.91 14.79 -3.20
CA ASP A 107 -37.21 14.37 -1.98
C ASP A 107 -36.38 13.13 -2.27
N VAL A 108 -35.07 13.25 -2.04
CA VAL A 108 -34.12 12.13 -2.17
C VAL A 108 -33.52 11.81 -0.82
N ARG A 109 -33.29 10.52 -0.58
CA ARG A 109 -32.56 10.06 0.60
C ARG A 109 -31.09 10.44 0.46
N THR A 110 -30.56 11.12 1.46
CA THR A 110 -29.15 11.49 1.53
C THR A 110 -28.47 10.65 2.61
N VAL A 111 -27.38 9.99 2.22
CA VAL A 111 -26.61 9.10 3.09
C VAL A 111 -25.25 9.75 3.34
N PRO A 112 -25.11 10.63 4.35
CA PRO A 112 -23.88 11.38 4.58
C PRO A 112 -22.74 10.50 5.11
N ARG A 113 -23.07 9.36 5.73
CA ARG A 113 -22.11 8.34 6.17
C ARG A 113 -22.65 6.96 5.85
N PRO A 114 -21.78 5.98 5.56
CA PRO A 114 -22.21 4.60 5.32
C PRO A 114 -23.02 4.07 6.50
N THR A 115 -24.16 3.40 6.24
CA THR A 115 -25.00 2.81 7.29
C THR A 115 -24.21 1.91 8.24
N GLN A 116 -23.20 1.21 7.73
CA GLN A 116 -22.31 0.35 8.51
C GLN A 116 -21.60 1.09 9.64
N PHE A 117 -21.20 2.34 9.43
CA PHE A 117 -20.59 3.18 10.47
C PHE A 117 -21.55 3.32 11.67
N TYR A 118 -22.82 3.64 11.40
CA TYR A 118 -23.84 3.71 12.44
C TYR A 118 -24.13 2.33 13.04
N SER A 119 -24.17 1.25 12.24
CA SER A 119 -24.34 -0.11 12.74
C SER A 119 -23.26 -0.50 13.75
N MET A 120 -22.01 -0.11 13.52
CA MET A 120 -20.89 -0.36 14.45
C MET A 120 -21.03 0.45 15.74
N LEU A 121 -21.45 1.72 15.65
CA LEU A 121 -21.73 2.52 16.85
C LEU A 121 -22.92 1.97 17.64
N LEU A 122 -23.98 1.54 16.97
CA LEU A 122 -25.14 0.89 17.58
C LEU A 122 -24.77 -0.46 18.22
N GLN A 123 -23.75 -1.17 17.73
CA GLN A 123 -23.23 -2.34 18.44
C GLN A 123 -22.59 -1.95 19.76
N ARG A 124 -21.78 -0.88 19.79
CA ARG A 124 -21.18 -0.36 21.04
C ARG A 124 -22.23 0.16 22.02
N LEU A 125 -23.24 0.88 21.52
CA LEU A 125 -24.33 1.42 22.34
C LEU A 125 -25.26 0.35 22.91
N ARG A 126 -25.18 -0.90 22.41
CA ARG A 126 -25.93 -2.07 22.92
C ARG A 126 -25.11 -2.95 23.84
N ASP A 127 -23.87 -2.59 24.15
CA ASP A 127 -23.03 -3.30 25.11
C ASP A 127 -23.50 -2.96 26.53
N ASP A 128 -24.11 -3.94 27.19
CA ASP A 128 -24.69 -3.82 28.53
C ASP A 128 -23.65 -3.49 29.60
N ARG A 129 -22.39 -3.89 29.39
CA ARG A 129 -21.27 -3.60 30.28
C ARG A 129 -20.92 -2.11 30.39
N LEU A 130 -21.44 -1.29 29.47
CA LEU A 130 -21.25 0.16 29.45
C LEU A 130 -22.51 0.93 29.88
N MET A 131 -23.58 0.23 30.28
CA MET A 131 -24.89 0.83 30.63
C MET A 131 -25.08 1.05 32.14
N ASP A 132 -24.03 0.90 32.93
CA ASP A 132 -24.02 1.20 34.36
C ASP A 132 -23.97 2.71 34.65
N ASP A 133 -23.40 3.50 33.73
CA ASP A 133 -23.35 4.96 33.77
C ASP A 133 -23.88 5.58 32.47
N GLY A 134 -24.98 6.33 32.57
CA GLY A 134 -25.61 7.01 31.43
C GLY A 134 -24.73 8.07 30.75
N VAL A 135 -23.78 8.67 31.46
CA VAL A 135 -22.82 9.64 30.89
C VAL A 135 -21.80 8.90 30.03
N LEU A 136 -21.17 7.84 30.56
CA LEU A 136 -20.21 7.02 29.81
C LEU A 136 -20.87 6.34 28.61
N TRP A 137 -22.07 5.77 28.81
CA TRP A 137 -22.87 5.18 27.73
C TRP A 137 -23.15 6.17 26.61
N SER A 138 -23.73 7.34 26.93
CA SER A 138 -24.13 8.32 25.92
C SER A 138 -22.94 9.00 25.23
N SER A 139 -21.77 9.07 25.87
CA SER A 139 -20.54 9.59 25.26
C SER A 139 -20.07 8.80 24.04
N GLN A 140 -20.44 7.51 23.93
CA GLN A 140 -20.11 6.71 22.74
C GLN A 140 -20.78 7.26 21.47
N ALA A 141 -21.96 7.89 21.60
CA ALA A 141 -22.65 8.52 20.47
C ALA A 141 -21.93 9.77 19.96
N ASP A 142 -21.04 10.37 20.77
CA ASP A 142 -20.25 11.54 20.39
C ASP A 142 -19.07 11.19 19.49
N PHE A 143 -18.81 9.90 19.21
CA PHE A 143 -17.77 9.47 18.27
C PHE A 143 -17.89 10.13 16.89
N VAL A 144 -19.12 10.48 16.46
CA VAL A 144 -19.37 11.17 15.20
C VAL A 144 -18.64 12.52 15.12
N SER A 145 -18.47 13.21 16.25
CA SER A 145 -17.78 14.50 16.32
C SER A 145 -16.28 14.41 15.99
N ARG A 146 -15.64 13.25 16.23
CA ARG A 146 -14.22 13.02 15.94
C ARG A 146 -13.90 13.05 14.44
N LEU A 147 -14.92 12.90 13.60
CA LEU A 147 -14.80 12.89 12.14
C LEU A 147 -15.18 14.25 11.54
N SER A 148 -15.09 15.31 12.32
CA SER A 148 -15.33 16.67 11.85
C SER A 148 -14.22 17.56 12.36
N ASP A 149 -13.73 18.38 11.45
CA ASP A 149 -12.72 19.37 11.75
C ASP A 149 -13.40 20.58 12.42
N PRO A 150 -13.07 20.87 13.69
CA PRO A 150 -13.69 21.98 14.42
C PRO A 150 -13.47 23.34 13.75
N GLU A 151 -12.39 23.51 12.98
CA GLU A 151 -12.04 24.77 12.35
C GLU A 151 -12.85 25.05 11.07
N THR A 152 -13.29 23.98 10.39
CA THR A 152 -14.07 24.06 9.14
C THR A 152 -15.54 23.67 9.34
N ALA A 153 -15.94 23.22 10.53
CA ALA A 153 -17.29 22.80 10.82
C ALA A 153 -18.28 23.98 10.79
N SER A 154 -19.14 23.98 9.77
CA SER A 154 -20.28 24.91 9.66
C SER A 154 -21.40 24.57 10.67
N GLU A 155 -22.31 25.52 10.88
CA GLU A 155 -23.53 25.28 11.68
C GLU A 155 -24.37 24.12 11.13
N GLU A 156 -24.38 23.91 9.82
CA GLU A 156 -25.05 22.77 9.19
C GLU A 156 -24.41 21.44 9.58
N THR A 157 -23.07 21.39 9.65
CA THR A 157 -22.32 20.22 10.11
C THR A 157 -22.71 19.87 11.55
N TRP A 158 -22.74 20.85 12.45
CA TRP A 158 -23.12 20.64 13.85
C TRP A 158 -24.60 20.24 13.99
N SER A 159 -25.50 20.86 13.23
CA SER A 159 -26.93 20.49 13.22
C SER A 159 -27.15 19.05 12.77
N ARG A 160 -26.43 18.61 11.72
CA ARG A 160 -26.45 17.23 11.25
C ARG A 160 -25.97 16.28 12.33
N GLN A 161 -24.83 16.57 12.95
CA GLN A 161 -24.29 15.73 14.03
C GLN A 161 -25.23 15.62 15.23
N ARG A 162 -25.89 16.71 15.63
CA ARG A 162 -26.92 16.68 16.69
C ARG A 162 -28.05 15.70 16.33
N SER A 163 -28.47 15.70 15.06
CA SER A 163 -29.48 14.75 14.56
C SER A 163 -28.96 13.31 14.51
N GLU A 164 -27.71 13.09 14.10
CA GLU A 164 -27.06 11.77 14.12
C GLU A 164 -27.00 11.22 15.54
N ARG A 165 -26.51 12.03 16.49
CA ARG A 165 -26.40 11.68 17.90
C ARG A 165 -27.76 11.32 18.50
N ARG A 166 -28.79 12.13 18.25
CA ARG A 166 -30.15 11.86 18.75
C ARG A 166 -30.66 10.50 18.27
N ALA A 167 -30.57 10.23 16.95
CA ALA A 167 -31.01 8.96 16.40
C ALA A 167 -30.21 7.77 16.98
N LEU A 168 -28.90 7.91 17.17
CA LEU A 168 -28.06 6.87 17.78
C LEU A 168 -28.45 6.57 19.23
N LEU A 169 -28.78 7.59 20.04
CA LEU A 169 -29.25 7.41 21.42
C LEU A 169 -30.64 6.77 21.49
N GLU A 170 -31.46 6.93 20.45
CA GLU A 170 -32.71 6.19 20.25
C GLU A 170 -32.48 4.80 19.65
N LEU A 171 -31.22 4.36 19.52
CA LEU A 171 -30.78 3.11 18.92
C LEU A 171 -31.20 2.94 17.45
N ASN A 172 -31.36 4.05 16.74
CA ASN A 172 -31.74 4.12 15.34
C ASN A 172 -30.59 4.53 14.42
N VAL A 173 -30.66 4.09 13.16
CA VAL A 173 -29.79 4.62 12.10
C VAL A 173 -30.35 5.97 11.64
N PRO A 174 -29.55 7.05 11.66
CA PRO A 174 -29.99 8.35 11.16
C PRO A 174 -30.43 8.29 9.68
N MET A 175 -31.54 8.94 9.37
CA MET A 175 -32.05 9.07 8.00
C MET A 175 -32.18 10.55 7.66
N PHE A 176 -31.55 10.95 6.56
CA PHE A 176 -31.64 12.31 6.04
C PHE A 176 -32.31 12.31 4.68
N THR A 177 -33.09 13.35 4.43
CA THR A 177 -33.66 13.65 3.12
C THR A 177 -33.27 15.06 2.73
N SER A 178 -33.12 15.29 1.42
CA SER A 178 -32.94 16.63 0.87
C SER A 178 -33.73 16.75 -0.42
N LYS A 179 -34.13 17.98 -0.76
CA LYS A 179 -34.65 18.28 -2.09
C LYS A 179 -33.55 18.07 -3.13
N THR A 180 -33.94 17.64 -4.32
CA THR A 180 -32.99 17.31 -5.39
C THR A 180 -32.33 18.59 -5.93
N ASP A 181 -31.09 18.85 -5.52
CA ASP A 181 -30.13 19.70 -6.24
C ASP A 181 -29.45 18.95 -7.41
N GLY A 182 -29.58 17.62 -7.39
CA GLY A 182 -29.02 16.67 -8.35
C GLY A 182 -29.49 16.83 -9.80
N VAL A 183 -30.57 17.57 -10.08
CA VAL A 183 -30.96 17.92 -11.46
C VAL A 183 -29.90 18.77 -12.13
N ARG A 184 -29.30 19.74 -11.41
CA ARG A 184 -28.21 20.55 -11.94
C ARG A 184 -26.97 19.68 -12.19
N CYS A 185 -26.58 18.89 -11.20
CA CYS A 185 -25.44 17.97 -11.30
C CYS A 185 -25.63 16.94 -12.42
N GLY A 186 -26.84 16.41 -12.61
CA GLY A 186 -27.19 15.48 -13.69
C GLY A 186 -27.10 16.11 -15.07
N ARG A 187 -27.61 17.35 -15.22
CA ARG A 187 -27.48 18.13 -16.47
C ARG A 187 -26.02 18.43 -16.80
N ASP A 188 -25.23 18.88 -15.83
CA ASP A 188 -23.81 19.18 -16.03
C ASP A 188 -23.02 17.90 -16.34
N ARG A 189 -23.35 16.78 -15.68
CA ARG A 189 -22.77 15.48 -15.97
C ARG A 189 -23.07 15.05 -17.40
N LEU A 190 -24.32 15.18 -17.84
CA LEU A 190 -24.71 14.82 -19.21
C LEU A 190 -24.00 15.68 -20.26
N ARG A 191 -23.87 16.99 -20.00
CA ARG A 191 -23.08 17.90 -20.87
C ARG A 191 -21.60 17.51 -20.94
N SER A 192 -21.05 16.97 -19.85
CA SER A 192 -19.65 16.52 -19.77
C SER A 192 -19.41 15.11 -20.34
N LEU A 193 -20.45 14.39 -20.77
CA LEU A 193 -20.39 13.00 -21.22
C LEU A 193 -19.79 12.88 -22.65
N SER A 194 -18.56 13.35 -22.81
CA SER A 194 -17.78 13.22 -24.05
C SER A 194 -17.34 11.77 -24.29
N ASP A 195 -16.85 11.46 -25.49
CA ASP A 195 -16.25 10.13 -25.77
C ASP A 195 -15.06 9.83 -24.83
N ARG A 196 -14.29 10.86 -24.46
CA ARG A 196 -13.22 10.75 -23.46
C ARG A 196 -13.76 10.37 -22.08
N GLU A 197 -14.86 10.97 -21.66
CA GLU A 197 -15.49 10.64 -20.38
C GLU A 197 -16.07 9.22 -20.39
N ILE A 198 -16.73 8.82 -21.48
CA ILE A 198 -17.25 7.46 -21.64
C ILE A 198 -16.10 6.45 -21.60
N ALA A 199 -15.00 6.71 -22.33
CA ALA A 199 -13.82 5.86 -22.30
C ALA A 199 -13.21 5.75 -20.90
N TRP A 200 -13.19 6.84 -20.13
CA TRP A 200 -12.75 6.83 -18.73
C TRP A 200 -13.66 5.95 -17.85
N GLN A 201 -14.99 6.05 -17.99
CA GLN A 201 -15.91 5.21 -17.23
C GLN A 201 -15.78 3.72 -17.60
N VAL A 202 -15.61 3.42 -18.89
CA VAL A 202 -15.34 2.05 -19.38
C VAL A 202 -14.05 1.50 -18.78
N GLU A 203 -13.01 2.31 -18.68
CA GLU A 203 -11.76 1.90 -18.04
C GLU A 203 -11.99 1.52 -16.58
N ILE A 204 -12.73 2.35 -15.82
CA ILE A 204 -13.09 2.01 -14.43
C ILE A 204 -13.85 0.69 -14.36
N ILE A 205 -14.83 0.44 -15.24
CA ILE A 205 -15.58 -0.83 -15.28
C ILE A 205 -14.64 -2.02 -15.43
N ARG A 206 -13.73 -1.95 -16.41
CA ARG A 206 -12.76 -3.02 -16.69
C ARG A 206 -11.87 -3.29 -15.48
N GLN A 207 -11.39 -2.24 -14.82
CA GLN A 207 -10.50 -2.37 -13.66
C GLN A 207 -11.18 -2.83 -12.37
N THR A 208 -12.51 -2.76 -12.30
CA THR A 208 -13.30 -3.31 -11.19
C THR A 208 -13.80 -4.73 -11.45
N SER A 209 -13.48 -5.32 -12.60
CA SER A 209 -13.86 -6.69 -12.91
C SER A 209 -13.06 -7.69 -12.07
N PRO A 210 -13.68 -8.80 -11.59
CA PRO A 210 -12.97 -9.88 -10.91
C PRO A 210 -11.74 -10.41 -11.67
N ASP A 211 -11.80 -10.42 -13.01
CA ASP A 211 -10.70 -10.85 -13.88
C ASP A 211 -9.48 -9.91 -13.81
N ALA A 212 -9.70 -8.62 -13.54
CA ALA A 212 -8.65 -7.59 -13.41
C ALA A 212 -8.07 -7.52 -11.99
N THR A 213 -8.90 -7.83 -10.99
CA THR A 213 -8.52 -7.76 -9.56
C THR A 213 -7.80 -9.01 -9.06
N ALA A 214 -7.84 -10.12 -9.81
CA ALA A 214 -7.19 -11.38 -9.46
C ALA A 214 -5.65 -11.30 -9.53
N PRO A 215 -4.92 -11.92 -8.59
CA PRO A 215 -3.47 -12.01 -8.61
C PRO A 215 -2.97 -12.71 -9.89
N THR A 216 -1.85 -12.25 -10.45
CA THR A 216 -1.24 -12.89 -11.62
C THR A 216 -0.45 -14.16 -11.29
N SER A 217 -0.40 -14.59 -10.02
CA SER A 217 0.44 -15.72 -9.55
C SER A 217 0.08 -17.07 -10.16
N ASP A 218 -1.15 -17.26 -10.64
CA ASP A 218 -1.68 -18.56 -11.07
C ASP A 218 -1.67 -18.78 -12.59
N ARG A 219 -1.15 -17.85 -13.40
CA ARG A 219 -1.03 -18.08 -14.84
C ARG A 219 0.27 -18.82 -15.17
N PRO A 220 0.21 -19.92 -15.95
CA PRO A 220 1.42 -20.51 -16.50
C PRO A 220 2.14 -19.42 -17.27
N SER A 221 3.41 -19.20 -16.89
CA SER A 221 4.35 -18.39 -17.63
C SER A 221 4.37 -18.89 -19.07
N GLY A 222 3.52 -18.31 -19.93
CA GLY A 222 3.70 -18.39 -21.37
C GLY A 222 5.17 -18.07 -21.63
N SER A 223 5.80 -18.84 -22.51
CA SER A 223 7.23 -18.72 -22.81
C SER A 223 7.53 -17.37 -23.46
N TRP A 224 7.47 -16.29 -22.70
CA TRP A 224 7.84 -14.96 -23.13
C TRP A 224 9.32 -14.83 -22.83
N ALA A 225 10.12 -15.47 -23.68
CA ALA A 225 11.58 -15.49 -23.57
C ALA A 225 12.08 -14.04 -23.45
N LEU A 226 12.85 -13.75 -22.42
CA LEU A 226 13.62 -12.51 -22.41
C LEU A 226 14.56 -12.53 -23.60
N ILE A 227 14.57 -11.41 -24.32
CA ILE A 227 15.59 -11.16 -25.32
C ILE A 227 16.84 -10.73 -24.57
N ASP A 228 17.58 -11.73 -24.09
CA ASP A 228 18.89 -11.53 -23.51
C ASP A 228 19.87 -11.22 -24.63
N HIS A 229 20.53 -10.07 -24.54
CA HIS A 229 21.64 -9.73 -25.42
C HIS A 229 22.84 -9.41 -24.56
N ASP A 230 24.01 -9.79 -25.06
CA ASP A 230 25.28 -9.54 -24.41
C ASP A 230 25.60 -8.06 -24.21
N GLN A 231 24.94 -7.15 -24.93
CA GLN A 231 25.16 -5.71 -24.84
C GLN A 231 23.97 -4.98 -24.18
N ALA A 232 24.32 -4.21 -23.15
CA ALA A 232 23.43 -3.23 -22.52
C ALA A 232 23.05 -2.12 -23.52
N LEU A 233 21.88 -1.54 -23.33
CA LEU A 233 21.45 -0.33 -24.01
C LEU A 233 22.35 0.85 -23.58
N PRO A 234 22.53 1.87 -24.42
CA PRO A 234 23.25 3.08 -24.04
C PRO A 234 22.51 3.83 -22.92
N GLN A 235 23.23 4.63 -22.13
CA GLN A 235 22.65 5.44 -21.05
C GLN A 235 21.48 6.33 -21.50
N SER A 236 21.53 6.84 -22.73
CA SER A 236 20.44 7.63 -23.32
C SER A 236 19.12 6.87 -23.51
N ALA A 237 19.14 5.54 -23.54
CA ALA A 237 17.92 4.74 -23.55
C ALA A 237 17.26 4.72 -22.17
N PHE A 238 18.03 4.56 -21.09
CA PHE A 238 17.51 4.61 -19.73
C PHE A 238 16.99 6.01 -19.37
N ALA A 239 17.71 7.06 -19.76
CA ALA A 239 17.26 8.44 -19.58
C ALA A 239 15.93 8.72 -20.32
N ARG A 240 15.78 8.24 -21.56
CA ARG A 240 14.52 8.37 -22.31
C ARG A 240 13.37 7.61 -21.67
N GLU A 241 13.61 6.43 -21.12
CA GLU A 241 12.56 5.69 -20.43
C GLU A 241 12.16 6.37 -19.12
N ALA A 242 13.13 6.86 -18.34
CA ALA A 242 12.84 7.66 -17.15
C ALA A 242 11.99 8.89 -17.49
N ALA A 243 12.31 9.61 -18.57
CA ALA A 243 11.51 10.73 -19.05
C ALA A 243 10.09 10.32 -19.46
N ALA A 244 9.95 9.20 -20.20
CA ALA A 244 8.64 8.69 -20.61
C ALA A 244 7.77 8.28 -19.41
N VAL A 245 8.39 7.72 -18.36
CA VAL A 245 7.73 7.38 -17.10
C VAL A 245 7.31 8.65 -16.33
N ALA A 246 8.19 9.65 -16.24
CA ALA A 246 7.89 10.92 -15.57
C ALA A 246 6.70 11.63 -16.22
N GLU A 247 6.67 11.72 -17.55
CA GLU A 247 5.55 12.31 -18.29
C GLU A 247 4.25 11.50 -18.10
N GLN A 248 4.30 10.16 -18.10
CA GLN A 248 3.10 9.35 -17.80
C GLN A 248 2.54 9.61 -16.40
N ILE A 249 3.41 9.71 -15.39
CA ILE A 249 2.98 10.02 -14.02
C ILE A 249 2.39 11.42 -13.95
N ALA A 250 2.99 12.41 -14.63
CA ALA A 250 2.46 13.77 -14.70
C ALA A 250 1.08 13.83 -15.41
N ASP A 251 0.92 13.12 -16.52
CA ASP A 251 -0.34 13.03 -17.26
C ASP A 251 -1.48 12.40 -16.47
N HIS A 252 -1.14 11.56 -15.48
CA HIS A 252 -2.12 10.88 -14.62
C HIS A 252 -2.38 11.62 -13.31
N ALA A 253 -1.68 12.73 -13.05
CA ALA A 253 -1.86 13.52 -11.85
C ALA A 253 -3.16 14.33 -11.91
N VAL A 254 -3.92 14.28 -10.83
CA VAL A 254 -5.04 15.20 -10.58
C VAL A 254 -4.52 16.33 -9.71
N ARG A 255 -4.43 17.54 -10.27
CA ARG A 255 -3.89 18.72 -9.58
C ARG A 255 -5.01 19.67 -9.19
N GLU A 256 -5.04 20.09 -7.93
CA GLU A 256 -5.99 21.07 -7.41
C GLU A 256 -5.40 21.76 -6.17
N CYS A 257 -5.60 23.07 -6.02
CA CYS A 257 -5.15 23.87 -4.88
C CYS A 257 -3.66 23.67 -4.49
N GLY A 258 -2.78 23.49 -5.48
CA GLY A 258 -1.34 23.28 -5.25
C GLY A 258 -0.95 21.86 -4.85
N GLY A 259 -1.91 20.95 -4.63
CA GLY A 259 -1.67 19.52 -4.41
C GLY A 259 -1.81 18.68 -5.68
N ALA A 260 -1.22 17.48 -5.65
CA ALA A 260 -1.37 16.46 -6.67
C ALA A 260 -1.77 15.12 -6.05
N ALA A 261 -2.68 14.40 -6.70
CA ALA A 261 -3.13 13.08 -6.29
C ALA A 261 -3.25 12.14 -7.49
N TRP A 262 -3.12 10.84 -7.23
CA TRP A 262 -3.21 9.80 -8.25
C TRP A 262 -4.24 8.74 -7.86
N VAL A 263 -4.91 8.20 -8.87
CA VAL A 263 -5.71 6.98 -8.73
C VAL A 263 -4.82 5.81 -9.12
N GLY A 264 -4.69 4.83 -8.24
CA GLY A 264 -3.89 3.64 -8.50
C GLY A 264 -4.46 2.39 -7.83
N VAL A 265 -3.67 1.32 -7.87
CA VAL A 265 -4.05 0.02 -7.33
C VAL A 265 -3.80 -0.04 -5.82
N GLY A 266 -4.89 -0.02 -5.03
CA GLY A 266 -4.88 -0.33 -3.61
C GLY A 266 -4.97 -1.84 -3.39
N TRP A 267 -3.97 -2.42 -2.75
CA TRP A 267 -3.93 -3.83 -2.41
C TRP A 267 -4.57 -4.10 -1.05
N LEU A 268 -5.29 -5.21 -0.95
CA LEU A 268 -5.98 -5.69 0.24
C LEU A 268 -5.36 -7.03 0.66
N PRO A 269 -4.34 -7.02 1.54
CA PRO A 269 -3.54 -8.21 1.84
C PRO A 269 -4.35 -9.38 2.40
N ASP A 270 -5.36 -9.09 3.23
CA ASP A 270 -6.16 -10.11 3.93
C ASP A 270 -6.93 -11.06 3.01
N ILE A 271 -7.21 -10.63 1.78
CA ILE A 271 -8.02 -11.38 0.80
C ILE A 271 -7.33 -11.51 -0.56
N ASP A 272 -6.04 -11.18 -0.63
CA ASP A 272 -5.23 -11.18 -1.85
C ASP A 272 -5.94 -10.55 -3.07
N ALA A 273 -6.55 -9.38 -2.84
CA ALA A 273 -7.32 -8.66 -3.84
C ALA A 273 -6.79 -7.24 -4.05
N SER A 274 -7.20 -6.63 -5.16
CA SER A 274 -6.88 -5.24 -5.46
C SER A 274 -8.12 -4.44 -5.89
N GLN A 275 -8.09 -3.13 -5.66
CA GLN A 275 -9.12 -2.22 -6.13
C GLN A 275 -8.54 -0.84 -6.46
N LEU A 276 -9.23 -0.08 -7.31
CA LEU A 276 -8.83 1.31 -7.56
C LEU A 276 -9.10 2.19 -6.34
N ALA A 277 -8.08 2.93 -5.91
CA ALA A 277 -8.15 3.87 -4.81
C ALA A 277 -7.36 5.14 -5.14
N VAL A 278 -7.66 6.23 -4.42
CA VAL A 278 -6.71 7.36 -4.36
C VAL A 278 -5.51 6.88 -3.56
N LEU A 279 -4.31 7.06 -4.11
CA LEU A 279 -3.08 6.62 -3.44
C LEU A 279 -2.83 7.43 -2.18
N GLY A 280 -2.41 6.74 -1.12
CA GLY A 280 -2.12 7.33 0.19
C GLY A 280 -0.76 8.03 0.24
N HIS A 281 -0.30 8.32 1.46
CA HIS A 281 0.95 9.04 1.71
C HIS A 281 2.18 8.15 1.82
N ASP A 282 2.00 6.83 1.79
CA ASP A 282 3.07 5.90 2.03
C ASP A 282 4.19 5.98 0.99
N PHE A 283 5.37 5.52 1.36
CA PHE A 283 6.52 5.45 0.46
C PHE A 283 6.41 4.29 -0.54
N TYR A 284 5.70 3.22 -0.16
CA TYR A 284 5.67 1.98 -0.92
C TYR A 284 4.93 2.11 -2.27
N ASN A 285 3.67 2.55 -2.24
CA ASN A 285 2.84 2.81 -3.41
C ASN A 285 2.28 4.24 -3.45
N GLY A 286 2.40 4.99 -2.36
CA GLY A 286 1.81 6.31 -2.19
C GLY A 286 2.63 7.49 -2.72
N THR A 287 2.20 8.69 -2.34
CA THR A 287 2.72 9.94 -2.86
C THR A 287 4.17 10.22 -2.45
N CYS A 288 4.64 9.73 -1.30
CA CYS A 288 6.04 9.89 -0.90
C CYS A 288 6.99 9.15 -1.84
N GLY A 289 6.63 7.93 -2.29
CA GLY A 289 7.42 7.18 -3.25
C GLY A 289 7.41 7.82 -4.65
N ILE A 290 6.25 8.31 -5.08
CA ILE A 290 6.11 9.05 -6.35
C ILE A 290 6.95 10.33 -6.32
N ALA A 291 6.85 11.11 -5.25
CA ALA A 291 7.61 12.36 -5.08
C ALA A 291 9.12 12.12 -5.12
N THR A 292 9.60 11.02 -4.53
CA THR A 292 11.02 10.64 -4.54
C THR A 292 11.53 10.41 -5.96
N PHE A 293 10.77 9.70 -6.80
CA PHE A 293 11.13 9.52 -8.21
C PHE A 293 11.12 10.85 -8.97
N LEU A 294 10.09 11.67 -8.79
CA LEU A 294 9.97 12.96 -9.48
C LEU A 294 11.09 13.95 -9.09
N ALA A 295 11.45 13.98 -7.81
CA ALA A 295 12.56 14.77 -7.30
C ALA A 295 13.91 14.27 -7.86
N ALA A 296 14.13 12.95 -7.89
CA ALA A 296 15.31 12.37 -8.51
C ALA A 296 15.40 12.69 -10.01
N TYR A 297 14.27 12.62 -10.72
CA TYR A 297 14.21 12.97 -12.13
C TYR A 297 14.59 14.43 -12.37
N SER A 298 14.01 15.34 -11.58
CA SER A 298 14.31 16.77 -11.67
C SER A 298 15.78 17.06 -11.34
N ALA A 299 16.34 16.44 -10.29
CA ALA A 299 17.74 16.62 -9.91
C ALA A 299 18.72 16.18 -11.01
N VAL A 300 18.44 15.06 -11.69
CA VAL A 300 19.30 14.52 -12.76
C VAL A 300 19.15 15.30 -14.07
N THR A 301 17.96 15.80 -14.38
CA THR A 301 17.66 16.42 -15.70
C THR A 301 17.66 17.94 -15.70
N GLY A 302 17.49 18.58 -14.53
CA GLY A 302 17.25 20.02 -14.39
C GLY A 302 15.85 20.47 -14.82
N ASP A 303 14.89 19.56 -15.00
CA ASP A 303 13.51 19.92 -15.35
C ASP A 303 12.69 20.26 -14.09
N ASP A 304 12.59 21.55 -13.79
CA ASP A 304 11.92 22.09 -12.60
C ASP A 304 10.42 21.76 -12.53
N ARG A 305 9.77 21.46 -13.66
CA ARG A 305 8.34 21.06 -13.67
C ARG A 305 8.09 19.84 -12.80
N PHE A 306 9.06 18.93 -12.75
CA PHE A 306 8.95 17.71 -11.96
C PHE A 306 9.32 17.92 -10.49
N ALA A 307 10.15 18.91 -10.17
CA ALA A 307 10.31 19.37 -8.79
C ALA A 307 8.99 19.97 -8.26
N GLU A 308 8.32 20.82 -9.04
CA GLU A 308 7.00 21.36 -8.67
C GLU A 308 5.96 20.24 -8.46
N LEU A 309 5.97 19.21 -9.31
CA LEU A 309 5.07 18.08 -9.17
C LEU A 309 5.40 17.21 -7.95
N ALA A 310 6.69 17.03 -7.62
CA ALA A 310 7.11 16.37 -6.39
C ALA A 310 6.63 17.13 -5.15
N SER A 311 6.79 18.46 -5.12
CA SER A 311 6.25 19.29 -4.04
C SER A 311 4.72 19.21 -3.95
N ALA A 312 4.02 19.20 -5.09
CA ALA A 312 2.58 19.04 -5.12
C ALA A 312 2.11 17.65 -4.61
N ALA A 313 2.87 16.59 -4.88
CA ALA A 313 2.61 15.24 -4.37
C ALA A 313 2.73 15.17 -2.83
N LEU A 314 3.62 15.98 -2.25
CA LEU A 314 3.84 16.06 -0.81
C LEU A 314 2.94 17.07 -0.09
N ALA A 315 2.27 17.97 -0.83
CA ALA A 315 1.52 19.07 -0.23
C ALA A 315 0.47 18.61 0.80
N HIS A 316 -0.27 17.54 0.51
CA HIS A 316 -1.29 17.03 1.42
C HIS A 316 -0.70 16.44 2.70
N VAL A 317 0.28 15.53 2.58
CA VAL A 317 0.90 14.90 3.76
C VAL A 317 1.57 15.95 4.67
N ARG A 318 2.22 16.97 4.10
CA ARG A 318 2.81 18.09 4.86
C ARG A 318 1.76 18.87 5.64
N ALA A 319 0.60 19.15 5.04
CA ALA A 319 -0.50 19.81 5.71
C ALA A 319 -1.11 18.95 6.83
N GLU A 320 -1.25 17.64 6.60
CA GLU A 320 -1.82 16.73 7.59
C GLU A 320 -0.92 16.55 8.82
N ILE A 321 0.38 16.31 8.62
CA ILE A 321 1.35 16.13 9.71
C ILE A 321 1.66 17.44 10.46
N GLY A 322 1.49 18.58 9.81
CA GLY A 322 1.64 19.91 10.41
C GLY A 322 0.34 20.47 11.02
N GLY A 323 -0.79 19.79 10.82
CA GLY A 323 -2.12 20.31 11.13
C GLY A 323 -2.80 19.68 12.36
N PRO A 324 -4.04 20.09 12.66
CA PRO A 324 -4.80 19.62 13.83
C PRO A 324 -5.07 18.11 13.85
N ILE A 325 -5.03 17.46 12.67
CA ILE A 325 -5.32 16.02 12.52
C ILE A 325 -4.06 15.13 12.59
N ALA A 326 -2.87 15.70 12.80
CA ALA A 326 -1.60 14.96 12.74
C ALA A 326 -1.58 13.69 13.62
N ALA A 327 -2.09 13.80 14.87
CA ALA A 327 -2.18 12.66 15.77
C ALA A 327 -3.18 11.58 15.31
N HIS A 328 -4.22 11.95 14.56
CA HIS A 328 -5.14 10.97 13.96
C HIS A 328 -4.47 10.22 12.81
N VAL A 329 -3.80 10.94 11.91
CA VAL A 329 -3.05 10.36 10.79
C VAL A 329 -1.98 9.39 11.30
N ALA A 330 -1.22 9.79 12.31
CA ALA A 330 -0.23 8.95 12.98
C ALA A 330 -0.81 7.61 13.46
N ARG A 331 -1.99 7.64 14.12
CA ARG A 331 -2.65 6.42 14.61
C ARG A 331 -3.22 5.54 13.50
N VAL A 332 -3.68 6.12 12.40
CA VAL A 332 -4.25 5.37 11.27
C VAL A 332 -3.16 4.70 10.45
N MET A 333 -2.04 5.39 10.22
CA MET A 333 -0.93 4.88 9.42
C MET A 333 -0.02 3.90 10.19
N GLY A 334 0.12 4.08 11.51
CA GLY A 334 1.13 3.36 12.29
C GLY A 334 2.54 3.88 12.00
N ILE A 335 3.56 3.12 12.39
CA ILE A 335 4.96 3.59 12.40
C ILE A 335 5.85 3.03 11.28
N GLY A 336 5.38 2.04 10.52
CA GLY A 336 6.13 1.32 9.49
C GLY A 336 6.96 2.13 8.51
N GLY A 337 8.07 1.55 8.06
CA GLY A 337 9.04 2.17 7.15
C GLY A 337 8.60 2.22 5.69
N ALA A 338 7.63 1.39 5.28
CA ALA A 338 7.10 1.38 3.92
C ALA A 338 5.67 1.97 3.85
N THR A 339 4.83 1.74 4.86
CA THR A 339 3.41 2.17 4.86
C THR A 339 2.98 3.07 6.03
N GLY A 340 3.84 3.30 7.03
CA GLY A 340 3.53 4.11 8.21
C GLY A 340 4.23 5.47 8.24
N LEU A 341 4.32 6.09 9.43
CA LEU A 341 5.04 7.34 9.63
C LEU A 341 6.52 7.24 9.23
N GLY A 342 7.17 6.08 9.39
CA GLY A 342 8.54 5.87 8.93
C GLY A 342 8.68 6.08 7.43
N SER A 343 7.68 5.65 6.67
CA SER A 343 7.64 5.87 5.22
C SER A 343 7.56 7.35 4.82
N ILE A 344 6.84 8.16 5.60
CA ILE A 344 6.77 9.61 5.42
C ILE A 344 8.12 10.24 5.78
N VAL A 345 8.71 9.85 6.92
CA VAL A 345 10.04 10.31 7.36
C VAL A 345 11.08 10.04 6.28
N TYR A 346 11.15 8.80 5.77
CA TYR A 346 12.12 8.42 4.74
C TYR A 346 11.88 9.17 3.43
N GLY A 347 10.63 9.22 2.95
CA GLY A 347 10.29 9.92 1.71
C GLY A 347 10.64 11.42 1.74
N LEU A 348 10.29 12.11 2.82
CA LEU A 348 10.63 13.53 3.00
C LEU A 348 12.14 13.74 3.08
N THR A 349 12.87 12.86 3.77
CA THR A 349 14.34 12.91 3.87
C THR A 349 14.99 12.74 2.50
N CYS A 350 14.56 11.74 1.72
CA CYS A 350 15.07 11.51 0.37
C CYS A 350 14.77 12.69 -0.57
N VAL A 351 13.54 13.19 -0.57
CA VAL A 351 13.16 14.33 -1.43
C VAL A 351 13.92 15.58 -1.01
N SER A 352 14.10 15.84 0.28
CA SER A 352 14.93 16.95 0.76
C SER A 352 16.35 16.86 0.20
N ARG A 353 17.01 15.71 0.33
CA ARG A 353 18.37 15.48 -0.19
C ARG A 353 18.48 15.68 -1.70
N LEU A 354 17.48 15.20 -2.46
CA LEU A 354 17.48 15.30 -3.92
C LEU A 354 17.18 16.73 -4.41
N SER A 355 16.39 17.50 -3.67
CA SER A 355 15.98 18.87 -4.05
C SER A 355 16.77 19.98 -3.38
N ALA A 356 17.60 19.65 -2.38
CA ALA A 356 18.23 20.60 -1.46
C ALA A 356 17.24 21.57 -0.78
N ASP A 357 16.03 21.07 -0.46
CA ASP A 357 15.00 21.79 0.31
C ASP A 357 15.02 21.34 1.79
N ASP A 358 15.69 22.12 2.63
CA ASP A 358 15.80 21.86 4.07
C ASP A 358 14.44 21.93 4.78
N GLY A 359 13.45 22.63 4.21
CA GLY A 359 12.10 22.71 4.78
C GLY A 359 11.40 21.35 4.86
N LEU A 360 11.81 20.39 4.02
CA LEU A 360 11.32 19.02 4.06
C LEU A 360 11.94 18.19 5.18
N LEU A 361 13.16 18.53 5.66
CA LEU A 361 13.72 17.92 6.87
C LEU A 361 12.93 18.33 8.11
N ASP A 362 12.46 19.58 8.18
CA ASP A 362 11.59 20.04 9.27
C ASP A 362 10.25 19.28 9.29
N ASP A 363 9.69 19.00 8.11
CA ASP A 363 8.51 18.13 7.99
C ASP A 363 8.82 16.68 8.42
N ALA A 364 9.99 16.14 8.05
CA ALA A 364 10.43 14.79 8.45
C ALA A 364 10.62 14.69 9.97
N LEU A 365 11.22 15.71 10.60
CA LEU A 365 11.38 15.82 12.05
C LEU A 365 10.01 15.91 12.75
N ARG A 366 9.05 16.64 12.17
CA ARG A 366 7.66 16.66 12.67
C ARG A 366 7.02 15.27 12.59
N ALA A 367 7.15 14.55 11.48
CA ALA A 367 6.63 13.19 11.35
C ALA A 367 7.29 12.21 12.34
N ALA A 368 8.61 12.33 12.57
CA ALA A 368 9.33 11.53 13.55
C ALA A 368 8.82 11.75 14.98
N ARG A 369 8.52 13.01 15.35
CA ARG A 369 7.95 13.34 16.67
C ARG A 369 6.54 12.79 16.91
N LEU A 370 5.79 12.49 15.85
CA LEU A 370 4.47 11.83 15.99
C LEU A 370 4.58 10.36 16.43
N MET A 371 5.77 9.75 16.34
CA MET A 371 6.04 8.41 16.87
C MET A 371 6.24 8.44 18.39
N SER A 372 5.19 8.79 19.12
CA SER A 372 5.21 8.80 20.58
C SER A 372 5.42 7.39 21.16
N ASP A 373 5.86 7.31 22.42
CA ASP A 373 6.04 6.03 23.12
C ASP A 373 4.73 5.23 23.15
N ASP A 374 3.59 5.91 23.33
CA ASP A 374 2.26 5.30 23.27
C ASP A 374 1.98 4.69 21.89
N LEU A 375 2.31 5.40 20.80
CA LEU A 375 2.08 4.89 19.46
C LEU A 375 2.99 3.69 19.17
N ILE A 376 4.26 3.77 19.56
CA ILE A 376 5.22 2.67 19.43
C ILE A 376 4.73 1.44 20.21
N ALA A 377 4.25 1.61 21.44
CA ALA A 377 3.74 0.53 22.26
C ALA A 377 2.51 -0.19 21.66
N THR A 378 1.77 0.46 20.75
CA THR A 378 0.65 -0.18 20.02
C THR A 378 1.07 -0.96 18.78
N ASP A 379 2.36 -0.92 18.39
CA ASP A 379 2.84 -1.65 17.22
C ASP A 379 2.82 -3.17 17.45
N VAL A 380 2.02 -3.86 16.64
CA VAL A 380 1.92 -5.33 16.58
C VAL A 380 2.42 -5.90 15.25
N GLN A 381 2.77 -5.04 14.29
CA GLN A 381 3.29 -5.47 12.99
C GLN A 381 4.79 -5.78 13.09
N LEU A 382 5.53 -4.94 13.83
CA LEU A 382 6.95 -5.07 14.17
C LEU A 382 7.93 -4.98 12.98
N ASP A 383 7.51 -5.39 11.80
CA ASP A 383 8.33 -5.58 10.62
C ASP A 383 8.75 -4.30 9.86
N VAL A 384 9.39 -4.47 8.70
CA VAL A 384 9.91 -3.34 7.90
C VAL A 384 8.80 -2.57 7.19
N ILE A 385 7.73 -3.25 6.79
CA ILE A 385 6.65 -2.64 6.02
C ILE A 385 5.79 -1.76 6.92
N GLY A 386 5.21 -2.38 7.96
CA GLY A 386 4.18 -1.79 8.81
C GLY A 386 4.64 -1.43 10.23
N GLY A 387 5.82 -1.89 10.66
CA GLY A 387 6.22 -1.83 12.07
C GLY A 387 7.54 -1.16 12.41
N SER A 388 7.98 -1.44 13.64
CA SER A 388 9.14 -0.85 14.30
C SER A 388 10.46 -1.04 13.56
N ALA A 389 10.70 -2.19 12.92
CA ALA A 389 11.94 -2.43 12.18
C ALA A 389 12.11 -1.43 11.02
N GLY A 390 11.03 -1.11 10.32
CA GLY A 390 11.05 -0.12 9.24
C GLY A 390 11.13 1.31 9.76
N ALA A 391 10.47 1.59 10.89
CA ALA A 391 10.57 2.86 11.58
C ALA A 391 12.02 3.16 11.96
N ILE A 392 12.74 2.18 12.53
CA ILE A 392 14.16 2.28 12.88
C ILE A 392 14.98 2.71 11.66
N LEU A 393 14.88 1.99 10.54
CA LEU A 393 15.65 2.29 9.33
C LEU A 393 15.39 3.72 8.82
N SER A 394 14.12 4.14 8.84
CA SER A 394 13.72 5.48 8.39
C SER A 394 14.22 6.59 9.32
N LEU A 395 14.14 6.38 10.64
CA LEU A 395 14.63 7.32 11.65
C LEU A 395 16.16 7.42 11.63
N LEU A 396 16.87 6.30 11.41
CA LEU A 396 18.32 6.31 11.26
C LEU A 396 18.76 7.07 10.00
N CYS A 397 18.02 6.96 8.90
CA CYS A 397 18.26 7.78 7.70
C CYS A 397 18.13 9.28 8.03
N LEU A 398 17.02 9.70 8.67
CA LEU A 398 16.84 11.10 9.08
C LEU A 398 17.93 11.56 10.08
N HIS A 399 18.32 10.71 11.02
CA HIS A 399 19.35 11.03 12.00
C HIS A 399 20.72 11.24 11.35
N ARG A 400 21.08 10.47 10.31
CA ARG A 400 22.33 10.68 9.57
C ARG A 400 22.39 12.04 8.87
N GLU A 401 21.25 12.50 8.35
CA GLU A 401 21.18 13.79 7.63
C GLU A 401 21.11 14.98 8.60
N THR A 402 20.45 14.85 9.75
CA THR A 402 20.18 15.97 10.68
C THR A 402 21.08 16.01 11.91
N GLY A 403 21.62 14.87 12.34
CA GLY A 403 22.32 14.72 13.62
C GLY A 403 21.41 14.83 14.86
N GLU A 404 20.10 14.94 14.70
CA GLU A 404 19.17 15.21 15.80
C GLU A 404 19.05 14.03 16.77
N HIS A 405 19.44 14.24 18.03
CA HIS A 405 19.48 13.18 19.03
C HIS A 405 18.09 12.65 19.39
N GLU A 406 17.05 13.49 19.35
CA GLU A 406 15.67 13.06 19.59
C GLU A 406 15.21 11.99 18.58
N VAL A 407 15.64 12.09 17.32
CA VAL A 407 15.32 11.12 16.27
C VAL A 407 15.94 9.76 16.58
N LEU A 408 17.21 9.75 17.03
CA LEU A 408 17.87 8.52 17.47
C LEU A 408 17.17 7.91 18.69
N GLN A 409 16.73 8.72 19.65
CA GLN A 409 15.98 8.23 20.81
C GLN A 409 14.67 7.54 20.41
N ARG A 410 13.96 8.08 19.40
CA ARG A 410 12.77 7.43 18.83
C ARG A 410 13.10 6.08 18.20
N ALA A 411 14.23 5.98 17.48
CA ALA A 411 14.69 4.71 16.92
C ALA A 411 15.04 3.68 18.02
N VAL A 412 15.68 4.14 19.11
CA VAL A 412 15.97 3.31 20.28
C VAL A 412 14.70 2.85 20.99
N ALA A 413 13.66 3.68 21.05
CA ALA A 413 12.35 3.30 21.60
C ALA A 413 11.72 2.17 20.77
N CYS A 414 11.73 2.27 19.44
CA CYS A 414 11.29 1.19 18.54
C CYS A 414 12.08 -0.10 18.75
N GLY A 415 13.42 -0.03 18.83
CA GLY A 415 14.27 -1.20 19.08
C GLY A 415 14.04 -1.83 20.45
N THR A 416 13.79 -1.00 21.47
CA THR A 416 13.48 -1.47 22.83
C THR A 416 12.10 -2.14 22.86
N HIS A 417 11.10 -1.56 22.18
CA HIS A 417 9.79 -2.19 22.00
C HIS A 417 9.92 -3.57 21.35
N LEU A 418 10.67 -3.69 20.25
CA LEU A 418 10.96 -4.98 19.62
C LEU A 418 11.53 -5.99 20.62
N LEU A 419 12.51 -5.63 21.44
CA LEU A 419 13.11 -6.53 22.44
C LEU A 419 12.11 -7.01 23.51
N THR A 420 11.07 -6.24 23.81
CA THR A 420 10.00 -6.65 24.73
C THR A 420 9.00 -7.63 24.12
N GLN A 421 8.95 -7.72 22.79
CA GLN A 421 8.06 -8.64 22.08
C GLN A 421 8.60 -10.07 22.12
N GLU A 422 7.67 -11.02 21.98
CA GLU A 422 8.02 -12.43 21.93
C GLU A 422 8.83 -12.77 20.68
N ARG A 423 9.95 -13.47 20.88
CA ARG A 423 10.79 -14.01 19.81
C ARG A 423 10.80 -15.53 19.83
N ARG A 424 10.64 -16.15 18.66
CA ARG A 424 10.57 -17.61 18.48
C ARG A 424 11.43 -18.03 17.29
N GLY A 425 11.58 -19.34 17.08
CA GLY A 425 12.29 -19.87 15.93
C GLY A 425 12.75 -21.32 16.11
N PRO A 426 13.26 -21.95 15.04
CA PRO A 426 13.62 -23.37 15.05
C PRO A 426 14.85 -23.65 15.92
N LEU A 427 14.76 -24.71 16.73
CA LEU A 427 15.84 -25.21 17.60
C LEU A 427 16.43 -24.14 18.54
N GLY A 428 15.58 -23.27 19.10
CA GLY A 428 15.98 -22.25 20.06
C GLY A 428 16.55 -20.97 19.44
N ARG A 429 16.62 -20.87 18.11
CA ARG A 429 16.89 -19.61 17.40
C ARG A 429 15.72 -18.65 17.54
N ARG A 430 15.98 -17.34 17.44
CA ARG A 430 15.01 -16.31 17.79
C ARG A 430 14.93 -15.22 16.73
N SER A 431 13.71 -14.98 16.25
CA SER A 431 13.32 -13.80 15.50
C SER A 431 11.85 -13.50 15.83
N TRP A 432 11.35 -12.36 15.37
CA TRP A 432 9.96 -11.98 15.54
C TRP A 432 9.07 -12.68 14.52
N PRO A 433 7.91 -13.22 14.94
CA PRO A 433 6.93 -13.76 14.03
C PRO A 433 6.27 -12.64 13.22
N SER A 434 5.85 -12.95 11.99
CA SER A 434 4.99 -12.05 11.23
C SER A 434 3.58 -12.05 11.84
N GLY A 435 3.02 -10.85 12.05
CA GLY A 435 1.82 -10.63 12.85
C GLY A 435 0.62 -11.53 12.52
N ASN A 436 0.43 -11.88 11.24
CA ASN A 436 -0.74 -12.65 10.80
C ASN A 436 -0.58 -14.17 10.91
N ASN A 437 0.63 -14.73 10.77
CA ASN A 437 0.82 -16.18 10.67
C ASN A 437 1.42 -16.81 11.93
N SER A 438 1.79 -16.02 12.94
CA SER A 438 2.52 -16.50 14.15
C SER A 438 3.80 -17.31 13.84
N GLN A 439 4.27 -17.25 12.60
CA GLN A 439 5.44 -17.93 12.09
C GLN A 439 6.54 -16.92 11.83
N VAL A 440 7.77 -17.39 12.01
CA VAL A 440 8.97 -16.62 11.71
C VAL A 440 9.27 -16.79 10.23
N LEU A 441 9.21 -15.68 9.47
CA LEU A 441 9.47 -15.66 8.03
C LEU A 441 10.93 -15.31 7.75
N ASN A 442 11.39 -15.62 6.53
CA ASN A 442 12.66 -15.12 5.98
C ASN A 442 12.39 -13.95 5.02
N GLY A 443 13.42 -13.18 4.66
CA GLY A 443 13.29 -12.02 3.78
C GLY A 443 13.17 -10.68 4.49
N ILE A 444 13.20 -9.59 3.71
CA ILE A 444 13.36 -8.23 4.26
C ILE A 444 12.04 -7.60 4.73
N SER A 445 10.90 -7.96 4.14
CA SER A 445 9.63 -7.24 4.40
C SER A 445 9.07 -7.55 5.77
N HIS A 446 8.79 -8.83 6.00
CA HIS A 446 8.07 -9.37 7.16
C HIS A 446 8.91 -10.42 7.91
N GLY A 447 10.17 -10.60 7.51
CA GLY A 447 11.02 -11.70 7.93
C GLY A 447 12.29 -11.30 8.65
N ALA A 448 13.03 -12.31 9.08
CA ALA A 448 14.25 -12.21 9.88
C ALA A 448 15.32 -11.29 9.28
N SER A 449 15.45 -11.20 7.94
CA SER A 449 16.41 -10.30 7.30
C SER A 449 16.14 -8.82 7.60
N GLY A 450 14.87 -8.42 7.58
CA GLY A 450 14.48 -7.03 7.87
C GLY A 450 14.81 -6.65 9.31
N TYR A 451 14.49 -7.54 10.25
CA TYR A 451 14.83 -7.38 11.66
C TYR A 451 16.34 -7.35 11.89
N ALA A 452 17.08 -8.27 11.28
CA ALA A 452 18.54 -8.33 11.41
C ALA A 452 19.19 -7.03 10.93
N TYR A 453 18.74 -6.51 9.79
CA TYR A 453 19.26 -5.26 9.25
C TYR A 453 18.94 -4.06 10.16
N ALA A 454 17.67 -3.88 10.52
CA ALA A 454 17.26 -2.77 11.39
C ALA A 454 17.97 -2.78 12.74
N MET A 455 18.05 -3.95 13.40
CA MET A 455 18.69 -4.09 14.70
C MET A 455 20.21 -3.93 14.61
N SER A 456 20.85 -4.38 13.54
CA SER A 456 22.29 -4.19 13.33
C SER A 456 22.65 -2.72 13.08
N ALA A 457 21.86 -2.02 12.26
CA ALA A 457 22.04 -0.59 12.03
C ALA A 457 21.80 0.24 13.30
N LEU A 458 20.79 -0.13 14.09
CA LEU A 458 20.51 0.53 15.37
C LEU A 458 21.58 0.24 16.42
N ALA A 459 22.14 -0.97 16.45
CA ALA A 459 23.22 -1.33 17.35
C ALA A 459 24.45 -0.44 17.13
N GLU A 460 24.81 -0.19 15.87
CA GLU A 460 25.90 0.72 15.51
C GLU A 460 25.60 2.16 15.94
N ALA A 461 24.42 2.68 15.60
CA ALA A 461 24.06 4.07 15.88
C ALA A 461 23.87 4.36 17.38
N ALA A 462 23.35 3.40 18.16
CA ALA A 462 23.06 3.56 19.58
C ALA A 462 24.12 2.95 20.50
N HIS A 463 25.16 2.30 19.95
CA HIS A 463 26.20 1.57 20.67
C HIS A 463 25.64 0.59 21.73
N ARG A 464 24.68 -0.25 21.31
CA ARG A 464 23.99 -1.22 22.18
C ARG A 464 24.18 -2.66 21.75
N GLU A 465 24.87 -3.43 22.60
CA GLU A 465 25.21 -4.84 22.35
C GLU A 465 23.99 -5.77 22.28
N ASP A 466 22.92 -5.46 23.01
CA ASP A 466 21.72 -6.29 23.01
C ASP A 466 20.92 -6.17 21.69
N PHE A 467 21.02 -5.04 21.00
CA PHE A 467 20.53 -4.90 19.63
C PHE A 467 21.37 -5.73 18.65
N ALA A 468 22.70 -5.71 18.78
CA ALA A 468 23.58 -6.54 17.95
C ALA A 468 23.32 -8.05 18.16
N ALA A 469 23.13 -8.48 19.41
CA ALA A 469 22.79 -9.85 19.75
C ALA A 469 21.45 -10.29 19.11
N ALA A 470 20.42 -9.44 19.15
CA ALA A 470 19.15 -9.73 18.52
C ALA A 470 19.26 -9.80 16.98
N ALA A 471 20.10 -8.96 16.38
CA ALA A 471 20.39 -9.02 14.94
C ALA A 471 21.06 -10.35 14.55
N ALA A 472 22.05 -10.80 15.34
CA ALA A 472 22.75 -12.07 15.12
C ALA A 472 21.80 -13.27 15.20
N GLU A 473 20.89 -13.29 16.17
CA GLU A 473 19.89 -14.35 16.30
C GLU A 473 18.96 -14.44 15.08
N CYS A 474 18.58 -13.30 14.50
CA CYS A 474 17.80 -13.26 13.27
C CYS A 474 18.57 -13.83 12.08
N LEU A 475 19.87 -13.50 11.95
CA LEU A 475 20.72 -14.11 10.91
C LEU A 475 20.81 -15.62 11.05
N ASP A 476 20.92 -16.13 12.28
CA ASP A 476 21.02 -17.56 12.54
C ASP A 476 19.74 -18.32 12.17
N VAL A 477 18.56 -17.70 12.33
CA VAL A 477 17.29 -18.23 11.83
C VAL A 477 17.35 -18.41 10.31
N GLU A 478 17.77 -17.39 9.57
CA GLU A 478 17.81 -17.47 8.10
C GLU A 478 18.87 -18.49 7.64
N ARG A 479 20.04 -18.53 8.26
CA ARG A 479 21.08 -19.52 7.94
C ARG A 479 20.61 -20.96 8.14
N TYR A 480 19.74 -21.19 9.13
CA TYR A 480 19.13 -22.52 9.33
C TYR A 480 18.17 -22.90 8.20
N ASN A 481 17.47 -21.91 7.62
CA ASN A 481 16.50 -22.11 6.55
C ASN A 481 17.14 -22.10 5.14
N PHE A 482 18.45 -21.95 5.04
CA PHE A 482 19.18 -21.88 3.77
C PHE A 482 19.32 -23.26 3.12
N ASP A 483 18.97 -23.35 1.84
CA ASP A 483 19.18 -24.53 1.00
C ASP A 483 20.37 -24.27 0.05
N GLY A 484 21.46 -25.00 0.28
CA GLY A 484 22.70 -24.85 -0.49
C GLY A 484 22.57 -25.24 -1.96
N ASP A 485 21.74 -26.24 -2.29
CA ASP A 485 21.56 -26.72 -3.66
C ASP A 485 20.78 -25.71 -4.49
N ARG A 486 19.83 -25.01 -3.85
CA ARG A 486 19.02 -23.96 -4.49
C ARG A 486 19.67 -22.58 -4.41
N SER A 487 20.65 -22.40 -3.51
CA SER A 487 21.18 -21.08 -3.14
C SER A 487 20.06 -20.11 -2.77
N ASP A 488 19.06 -20.58 -2.03
CA ASP A 488 17.89 -19.79 -1.65
C ASP A 488 17.36 -20.22 -0.26
N TRP A 489 16.47 -19.41 0.30
CA TRP A 489 15.91 -19.61 1.63
C TRP A 489 14.49 -20.14 1.52
N LEU A 490 14.18 -21.18 2.30
CA LEU A 490 12.83 -21.70 2.39
C LEU A 490 11.88 -20.60 2.87
N ASP A 491 10.72 -20.44 2.25
CA ASP A 491 9.64 -19.61 2.77
C ASP A 491 8.74 -20.46 3.68
N PRO A 492 8.85 -20.32 5.02
CA PRO A 492 8.06 -21.14 5.94
C PRO A 492 6.59 -20.70 6.00
N GLY A 493 6.22 -19.56 5.41
CA GLY A 493 4.88 -18.97 5.47
C GLY A 493 3.83 -19.64 4.59
N LEU A 494 4.19 -20.69 3.84
CA LEU A 494 3.33 -21.34 2.85
C LEU A 494 3.11 -22.81 3.21
N SER A 495 1.95 -23.35 2.82
CA SER A 495 1.56 -24.74 3.11
C SER A 495 2.45 -25.78 2.41
N GLU A 496 3.15 -25.38 1.35
CA GLU A 496 4.15 -26.17 0.64
C GLU A 496 5.51 -25.44 0.63
N PRO A 497 6.65 -26.18 0.59
CA PRO A 497 7.96 -25.56 0.49
C PRO A 497 8.10 -24.74 -0.79
N HIS A 498 8.25 -23.42 -0.65
CA HIS A 498 8.54 -22.53 -1.77
C HIS A 498 9.83 -21.76 -1.54
N TRP A 499 10.53 -21.50 -2.63
CA TRP A 499 11.71 -20.64 -2.69
C TRP A 499 11.37 -19.51 -3.65
N ARG A 500 11.19 -18.32 -3.09
CA ARG A 500 10.95 -17.08 -3.85
C ARG A 500 12.28 -16.35 -3.91
N SER A 501 12.55 -15.67 -5.02
CA SER A 501 13.73 -14.81 -5.16
C SER A 501 13.28 -13.39 -5.51
N GLN A 502 12.63 -12.75 -4.52
CA GLN A 502 12.05 -11.41 -4.63
C GLN A 502 12.67 -10.48 -3.58
N TRP A 503 12.51 -9.17 -3.76
CA TRP A 503 12.90 -8.22 -2.71
C TRP A 503 12.09 -8.50 -1.45
N CYS A 504 10.78 -8.73 -1.57
CA CYS A 504 9.97 -8.88 -0.37
C CYS A 504 10.25 -10.16 0.42
N HIS A 505 10.43 -11.27 -0.28
CA HIS A 505 10.67 -12.62 0.25
C HIS A 505 11.73 -13.31 -0.62
N GLY A 506 12.87 -13.65 -0.01
CA GLY A 506 13.90 -14.47 -0.66
C GLY A 506 15.26 -13.83 -0.92
N ALA A 507 16.06 -14.51 -1.72
CA ALA A 507 17.46 -14.18 -2.01
C ALA A 507 17.70 -12.71 -2.36
N VAL A 508 16.85 -12.08 -3.18
CA VAL A 508 17.02 -10.67 -3.56
C VAL A 508 16.95 -9.73 -2.36
N GLY A 509 15.89 -9.85 -1.55
CA GLY A 509 15.72 -9.04 -0.33
C GLY A 509 16.75 -9.34 0.74
N ILE A 510 17.08 -10.62 0.93
CA ILE A 510 18.10 -11.05 1.88
C ILE A 510 19.46 -10.47 1.48
N GLY A 511 19.85 -10.58 0.21
CA GLY A 511 21.10 -10.00 -0.30
C GLY A 511 21.17 -8.49 -0.07
N LEU A 512 20.09 -7.76 -0.35
CA LEU A 512 20.01 -6.32 -0.10
C LEU A 512 20.10 -5.98 1.40
N ALA A 513 19.42 -6.72 2.27
CA ALA A 513 19.54 -6.55 3.72
C ALA A 513 20.97 -6.80 4.21
N ARG A 514 21.66 -7.81 3.66
CA ARG A 514 23.06 -8.12 3.98
C ARG A 514 24.03 -7.02 3.50
N LEU A 515 23.80 -6.45 2.33
CA LEU A 515 24.54 -5.28 1.85
C LEU A 515 24.31 -4.06 2.76
N GLY A 516 23.07 -3.83 3.18
CA GLY A 516 22.74 -2.81 4.18
C GLY A 516 23.48 -3.02 5.51
N ILE A 517 23.55 -4.27 6.01
CA ILE A 517 24.35 -4.61 7.21
C ILE A 517 25.84 -4.36 6.96
N ALA A 518 26.37 -4.70 5.78
CA ALA A 518 27.79 -4.48 5.46
C ALA A 518 28.15 -2.98 5.46
N GLU A 519 27.23 -2.11 5.05
CA GLU A 519 27.45 -0.66 4.96
C GLU A 519 27.15 0.07 6.27
N MET A 520 26.03 -0.24 6.91
CA MET A 520 25.47 0.54 8.03
C MET A 520 25.36 -0.25 9.35
N GLY A 521 25.63 -1.56 9.33
CA GLY A 521 25.50 -2.42 10.50
C GLY A 521 26.69 -2.35 11.45
N ALA A 522 26.55 -3.01 12.60
CA ALA A 522 27.60 -3.15 13.61
C ALA A 522 28.87 -3.85 13.05
N PRO A 523 30.09 -3.43 13.43
CA PRO A 523 31.35 -3.95 12.89
C PRO A 523 31.49 -5.48 12.92
N GLU A 524 31.06 -6.11 14.02
CA GLU A 524 31.09 -7.55 14.22
C GLU A 524 30.19 -8.31 13.22
N MET A 525 29.18 -7.65 12.66
CA MET A 525 28.24 -8.24 11.71
C MET A 525 28.71 -8.09 10.26
N ARG A 526 29.38 -6.98 9.91
CA ARG A 526 29.81 -6.64 8.54
C ARG A 526 30.62 -7.77 7.88
N GLY A 527 31.50 -8.43 8.63
CA GLY A 527 32.31 -9.53 8.11
C GLY A 527 31.56 -10.86 7.94
N THR A 528 30.44 -11.04 8.63
CA THR A 528 29.73 -12.34 8.70
C THR A 528 28.72 -12.54 7.56
N VAL A 529 28.42 -11.47 6.82
CA VAL A 529 27.36 -11.45 5.81
C VAL A 529 27.87 -11.69 4.38
N HIS A 530 29.19 -11.70 4.16
CA HIS A 530 29.78 -11.84 2.82
C HIS A 530 29.36 -13.14 2.11
N THR A 531 29.39 -14.28 2.83
CA THR A 531 28.96 -15.57 2.26
C THR A 531 27.48 -15.55 1.88
N ASP A 532 26.64 -14.91 2.70
CA ASP A 532 25.20 -14.77 2.45
C ASP A 532 24.94 -13.90 1.22
N ILE A 533 25.72 -12.83 1.01
CA ILE A 533 25.64 -11.97 -0.19
C ILE A 533 25.94 -12.77 -1.45
N GLU A 534 27.02 -13.56 -1.46
CA GLU A 534 27.38 -14.39 -2.62
C GLU A 534 26.33 -15.48 -2.89
N ALA A 535 25.75 -16.07 -1.84
CA ALA A 535 24.62 -16.99 -1.99
C ALA A 535 23.39 -16.31 -2.59
N ALA A 536 23.03 -15.12 -2.09
CA ALA A 536 21.92 -14.32 -2.60
C ALA A 536 22.10 -13.92 -4.07
N LEU A 537 23.32 -13.53 -4.48
CA LEU A 537 23.64 -13.22 -5.88
C LEU A 537 23.46 -14.44 -6.80
N ARG A 538 23.84 -15.63 -6.33
CA ARG A 538 23.59 -16.89 -7.05
C ARG A 538 22.10 -17.19 -7.14
N GLY A 539 21.36 -17.14 -6.03
CA GLY A 539 19.90 -17.36 -6.00
C GLY A 539 19.14 -16.39 -6.91
N ALA A 540 19.49 -15.10 -6.88
CA ALA A 540 18.92 -14.08 -7.77
C ALA A 540 19.30 -14.27 -9.25
N SER A 541 20.36 -15.02 -9.53
CA SER A 541 20.75 -15.37 -10.91
C SER A 541 20.04 -16.61 -11.43
N LEU A 542 19.83 -17.61 -10.58
CA LEU A 542 19.06 -18.81 -10.93
C LEU A 542 17.58 -18.51 -11.14
N ALA A 543 17.02 -17.59 -10.36
CA ALA A 543 15.62 -17.17 -10.47
C ALA A 543 15.40 -16.11 -11.57
N TRP A 544 16.44 -15.71 -12.30
CA TRP A 544 16.29 -14.76 -13.39
C TRP A 544 15.67 -15.45 -14.63
N PRO A 545 14.64 -14.87 -15.24
CA PRO A 545 13.94 -13.65 -14.84
C PRO A 545 12.79 -13.86 -13.86
N GLY A 546 12.51 -12.85 -13.02
CA GLY A 546 11.29 -12.80 -12.22
C GLY A 546 10.01 -12.70 -13.06
N HIS A 547 8.86 -12.86 -12.42
CA HIS A 547 7.54 -12.90 -13.09
C HIS A 547 6.94 -11.52 -13.41
N THR A 548 7.37 -10.49 -12.69
CA THR A 548 6.97 -9.08 -12.89
C THR A 548 8.21 -8.22 -13.17
N ASP A 549 8.00 -6.96 -13.55
CA ASP A 549 9.08 -5.98 -13.77
C ASP A 549 9.12 -4.92 -12.65
N THR A 550 8.55 -5.21 -11.47
CA THR A 550 8.49 -4.26 -10.35
C THR A 550 9.69 -4.37 -9.40
N LEU A 551 9.86 -3.39 -8.50
CA LEU A 551 10.92 -3.39 -7.48
C LEU A 551 10.69 -4.48 -6.41
N CYS A 552 9.46 -4.62 -5.93
CA CYS A 552 9.14 -5.52 -4.82
C CYS A 552 9.24 -7.01 -5.20
N CYS A 553 8.60 -7.42 -6.29
CA CYS A 553 8.43 -8.82 -6.65
C CYS A 553 9.01 -9.18 -8.02
N GLY A 554 9.71 -8.24 -8.66
CA GLY A 554 10.05 -8.34 -10.07
C GLY A 554 11.53 -8.18 -10.38
N ALA A 555 11.80 -8.07 -11.67
CA ALA A 555 13.13 -7.98 -12.24
C ALA A 555 13.96 -6.82 -11.66
N LEU A 556 13.33 -5.69 -11.31
CA LEU A 556 14.05 -4.50 -10.85
C LEU A 556 14.68 -4.69 -9.47
N GLY A 557 14.05 -5.44 -8.56
CA GLY A 557 14.70 -5.78 -7.28
C GLY A 557 16.02 -6.51 -7.49
N SER A 558 16.09 -7.41 -8.48
CA SER A 558 17.32 -8.10 -8.84
C SER A 558 18.35 -7.17 -9.50
N VAL A 559 17.92 -6.22 -10.33
CA VAL A 559 18.80 -5.18 -10.89
C VAL A 559 19.42 -4.35 -9.76
N GLU A 560 18.62 -3.89 -8.81
CA GLU A 560 19.11 -3.10 -7.67
C GLU A 560 20.04 -3.89 -6.75
N LEU A 561 19.78 -5.18 -6.51
CA LEU A 561 20.73 -6.05 -5.79
C LEU A 561 22.09 -6.06 -6.47
N LEU A 562 22.12 -6.29 -7.79
CA LEU A 562 23.37 -6.36 -8.55
C LEU A 562 24.11 -5.02 -8.57
N ARG A 563 23.38 -3.90 -8.74
CA ARG A 563 23.98 -2.56 -8.67
C ARG A 563 24.57 -2.30 -7.30
N GLN A 564 23.81 -2.54 -6.22
CA GLN A 564 24.29 -2.33 -4.86
C GLN A 564 25.53 -3.19 -4.59
N ALA A 565 25.46 -4.50 -4.89
CA ALA A 565 26.58 -5.40 -4.71
C ALA A 565 27.83 -4.99 -5.51
N SER A 566 27.65 -4.42 -6.71
CA SER A 566 28.78 -3.93 -7.51
C SER A 566 29.56 -2.83 -6.79
N THR A 567 28.86 -1.90 -6.13
CA THR A 567 29.47 -0.82 -5.35
C THR A 567 30.10 -1.34 -4.08
N THR A 568 29.34 -2.12 -3.27
CA THR A 568 29.80 -2.61 -1.97
C THR A 568 30.97 -3.59 -2.08
N LEU A 569 31.01 -4.42 -3.13
CA LEU A 569 32.06 -5.43 -3.34
C LEU A 569 33.15 -5.00 -4.33
N GLY A 570 33.03 -3.83 -4.98
CA GLY A 570 33.96 -3.37 -6.01
C GLY A 570 33.99 -4.27 -7.26
N ARG A 571 32.82 -4.74 -7.70
CA ARG A 571 32.65 -5.74 -8.77
C ARG A 571 31.94 -5.18 -10.00
N ASP A 572 32.74 -4.71 -10.97
CA ASP A 572 32.25 -4.15 -12.24
C ASP A 572 31.43 -5.14 -13.09
N ASP A 573 31.69 -6.44 -12.95
CA ASP A 573 30.93 -7.49 -13.64
C ASP A 573 29.45 -7.51 -13.22
N LEU A 574 29.17 -7.23 -11.95
CA LEU A 574 27.81 -7.13 -11.42
C LEU A 574 27.11 -5.86 -11.94
N ARG A 575 27.83 -4.74 -12.06
CA ARG A 575 27.31 -3.49 -12.65
C ARG A 575 26.91 -3.70 -14.11
N GLN A 576 27.77 -4.35 -14.89
CA GLN A 576 27.47 -4.70 -16.29
C GLN A 576 26.28 -5.66 -16.38
N LEU A 577 26.18 -6.65 -15.50
CA LEU A 577 25.04 -7.57 -15.46
C LEU A 577 23.73 -6.84 -15.12
N ALA A 578 23.74 -5.92 -14.16
CA ALA A 578 22.57 -5.12 -13.81
C ALA A 578 22.06 -4.31 -15.01
N SER A 579 22.98 -3.63 -15.70
CA SER A 579 22.69 -2.80 -16.87
C SER A 579 22.11 -3.63 -18.04
N ARG A 580 22.62 -4.86 -18.25
CA ARG A 580 22.05 -5.82 -19.22
C ARG A 580 20.65 -6.30 -18.83
N ARG A 581 20.44 -6.62 -17.55
CA ARG A 581 19.12 -7.05 -17.04
C ARG A 581 18.07 -5.96 -17.18
N LEU A 582 18.41 -4.72 -16.85
CA LEU A 582 17.52 -3.56 -17.07
C LEU A 582 17.22 -3.37 -18.56
N SER A 583 18.23 -3.48 -19.42
CA SER A 583 18.06 -3.43 -20.88
C SER A 583 17.07 -4.47 -21.39
N ALA A 584 17.12 -5.69 -20.84
CA ALA A 584 16.24 -6.78 -21.21
C ALA A 584 14.78 -6.56 -20.75
N VAL A 585 14.57 -5.80 -19.65
CA VAL A 585 13.26 -5.27 -19.26
C VAL A 585 12.73 -4.28 -20.30
N LEU A 586 13.53 -3.28 -20.68
CA LEU A 586 13.10 -2.25 -21.63
C LEU A 586 12.84 -2.78 -23.03
N ARG A 587 13.70 -3.68 -23.53
CA ARG A 587 13.49 -4.35 -24.83
C ARG A 587 12.19 -5.15 -24.83
N ARG A 588 11.86 -5.83 -23.73
CA ARG A 588 10.60 -6.56 -23.62
C ARG A 588 9.42 -5.63 -23.69
N LYS A 589 9.40 -4.56 -22.89
CA LYS A 589 8.36 -3.53 -22.95
C LYS A 589 8.18 -2.96 -24.36
N SER A 590 9.28 -2.76 -25.10
CA SER A 590 9.20 -2.32 -26.50
C SER A 590 8.51 -3.32 -27.44
N VAL A 591 8.54 -4.61 -27.13
CA VAL A 591 7.92 -5.69 -27.93
C VAL A 591 6.49 -5.98 -27.46
N SER A 592 6.25 -6.06 -26.14
CA SER A 592 4.94 -6.34 -25.55
C SER A 592 4.01 -5.14 -25.51
N GLY A 593 4.54 -3.92 -25.60
CA GLY A 593 3.79 -2.67 -25.49
C GLY A 593 3.57 -2.18 -24.05
N ASP A 594 3.84 -3.02 -23.04
CA ASP A 594 3.72 -2.68 -21.62
C ASP A 594 4.68 -3.51 -20.75
N TYR A 595 4.88 -3.08 -19.51
CA TYR A 595 5.60 -3.81 -18.47
C TYR A 595 4.75 -4.93 -17.85
N ARG A 596 5.40 -5.82 -17.10
CA ARG A 596 4.71 -6.89 -16.37
C ARG A 596 4.38 -6.44 -14.94
N TRP A 597 3.09 -6.31 -14.67
CA TRP A 597 2.55 -5.88 -13.38
C TRP A 597 2.10 -7.05 -12.50
N ASN A 598 1.91 -6.78 -11.21
CA ASN A 598 1.40 -7.75 -10.22
C ASN A 598 -0.11 -8.02 -10.33
N ALA A 599 -0.86 -7.13 -10.98
CA ALA A 599 -2.28 -7.27 -11.24
C ALA A 599 -2.55 -7.01 -12.72
N GLN A 600 -3.67 -7.52 -13.25
CA GLN A 600 -4.10 -7.26 -14.64
C GLN A 600 -4.77 -5.89 -14.76
N VAL A 601 -4.11 -4.88 -14.20
CA VAL A 601 -4.56 -3.50 -14.22
C VAL A 601 -3.74 -2.73 -15.23
N ALA A 602 -4.38 -1.83 -15.98
CA ALA A 602 -3.69 -0.99 -16.95
C ALA A 602 -2.56 -0.19 -16.29
N SER A 603 -1.43 -0.05 -16.99
CA SER A 603 -0.21 0.65 -16.53
C SER A 603 -0.49 2.02 -15.89
N ARG A 604 -1.48 2.75 -16.41
CA ARG A 604 -1.94 4.04 -15.89
C ARG A 604 -2.33 4.07 -14.40
N PHE A 605 -2.60 2.91 -13.79
CA PHE A 605 -2.94 2.79 -12.36
C PHE A 605 -1.79 2.19 -11.53
N ASN A 606 -0.73 1.70 -12.18
CA ASN A 606 0.47 1.20 -11.52
C ASN A 606 1.50 2.34 -11.45
N VAL A 607 1.23 3.42 -10.71
CA VAL A 607 2.12 4.59 -10.66
C VAL A 607 3.08 4.62 -9.46
N GLY A 608 2.83 3.79 -8.44
CA GLY A 608 3.61 3.75 -7.20
C GLY A 608 5.06 3.30 -7.38
N LEU A 609 5.87 3.44 -6.32
CA LEU A 609 7.30 3.15 -6.36
C LEU A 609 7.58 1.64 -6.41
N PHE A 610 7.13 0.86 -5.43
CA PHE A 610 7.52 -0.55 -5.30
C PHE A 610 6.84 -1.49 -6.29
N ARG A 611 5.65 -1.12 -6.78
CA ARG A 611 4.81 -1.95 -7.67
C ARG A 611 4.47 -1.28 -9.00
N GLY A 612 5.05 -0.12 -9.30
CA GLY A 612 4.60 0.71 -10.42
C GLY A 612 5.71 1.41 -11.20
N LEU A 613 5.26 2.34 -12.04
CA LEU A 613 6.04 3.15 -12.98
C LEU A 613 7.14 3.93 -12.27
N ALA A 614 6.86 4.53 -11.10
CA ALA A 614 7.88 5.30 -10.39
C ALA A 614 9.11 4.45 -10.06
N GLY A 615 8.96 3.17 -9.73
CA GLY A 615 10.09 2.25 -9.51
C GLY A 615 10.90 1.97 -10.78
N ILE A 616 10.22 1.81 -11.92
CA ILE A 616 10.88 1.61 -13.22
C ILE A 616 11.69 2.85 -13.59
N GLY A 617 11.07 4.03 -13.50
CA GLY A 617 11.74 5.30 -13.77
C GLY A 617 12.93 5.51 -12.83
N TYR A 618 12.76 5.21 -11.54
CA TYR A 618 13.80 5.36 -10.53
C TYR A 618 15.01 4.46 -10.80
N THR A 619 14.80 3.17 -11.10
CA THR A 619 15.91 2.28 -11.49
C THR A 619 16.58 2.71 -12.79
N CYS A 620 15.82 3.23 -13.77
CA CYS A 620 16.42 3.81 -14.98
C CYS A 620 17.27 5.05 -14.68
N LEU A 621 16.84 5.91 -13.76
CA LEU A 621 17.63 7.07 -13.33
C LEU A 621 18.90 6.66 -12.60
N ARG A 622 18.82 5.66 -11.70
CA ARG A 622 20.00 5.11 -11.01
C ARG A 622 21.05 4.56 -11.97
N GLU A 623 20.65 4.09 -13.16
CA GLU A 623 21.58 3.64 -14.20
C GLU A 623 22.29 4.81 -14.90
N VAL A 624 21.66 5.99 -14.93
CA VAL A 624 22.19 7.22 -15.52
C VAL A 624 23.05 7.98 -14.51
N ASP A 625 22.63 8.03 -13.25
CA ASP A 625 23.23 8.82 -12.19
C ASP A 625 23.30 8.02 -10.87
N ASP A 626 24.51 7.82 -10.36
CA ASP A 626 24.79 7.05 -9.15
C ASP A 626 24.53 7.85 -7.84
N SER A 627 24.16 9.14 -7.92
CA SER A 627 23.86 9.99 -6.75
C SER A 627 22.51 9.69 -6.09
N CYS A 628 21.57 9.10 -6.84
CA CYS A 628 20.29 8.65 -6.31
C CYS A 628 20.55 7.58 -5.22
N PRO A 629 19.84 7.57 -4.08
CA PRO A 629 20.00 6.54 -3.04
C PRO A 629 19.32 5.22 -3.41
N ASN A 630 19.76 4.10 -2.81
CA ASN A 630 19.06 2.83 -2.99
C ASN A 630 17.90 2.71 -2.00
N VAL A 631 16.70 2.98 -2.51
CA VAL A 631 15.47 2.99 -1.72
C VAL A 631 15.06 1.62 -1.18
N LEU A 632 15.64 0.51 -1.68
CA LEU A 632 15.33 -0.84 -1.21
C LEU A 632 16.03 -1.24 0.10
N ILE A 633 16.96 -0.40 0.57
CA ILE A 633 17.70 -0.60 1.82
C ILE A 633 17.63 0.61 2.76
N TRP A 634 16.76 1.60 2.51
CA TRP A 634 16.67 2.82 3.32
C TRP A 634 18.02 3.53 3.54
N ALA A 635 18.87 3.53 2.49
CA ALA A 635 20.20 4.15 2.50
C ALA A 635 20.12 5.67 2.42
#